data_AF-A0A7W4FF44-F1
#
_entry.id   AF-A0A7W4FF44-F1
#
_cell.length_a   1.000
_cell.length_b   1.000
_cell.length_c   1.000
_cell.angle_alpha   90.00
_cell.angle_beta   90.00
_cell.angle_gamma   90.00
#
_symmetry.space_group_name_H-M   'P 1'
#
loop_
_entity.id
_entity.type
_entity.pdbx_description
1 polymer ?
#
loop_
_entity_poly.entity_id
_entity_poly.type
_entity_poly.pdbx_seq_one_letter_code
_entity_poly.pdbx_strand_id
1 'polypeptide(L)'
;MAEVNDLVALTTRLQRTRGYHLAPGFDEAPHIDPWRVAQADFLLPVLVRLAEQVWREDNPGANFGIHIEEDALALTGFRLLGVHHVPAAIVMLAMDEVLRRVADPGGVVRWEQLQAYAQSRS
;
A
#
# COMPACT_ATOMS: atom_id res chain seq x y z
N MET A 1 -8.55 -12.68 9.82
CA MET A 1 -7.13 -12.34 9.94
C MET A 1 -6.47 -12.62 8.61
N ALA A 2 -5.88 -11.61 7.99
CA ALA A 2 -5.04 -11.82 6.81
C ALA A 2 -3.60 -11.91 7.30
N GLU A 3 -2.93 -13.03 7.02
CA GLU A 3 -1.52 -13.17 7.31
C GLU A 3 -0.71 -12.18 6.45
N VAL A 4 0.39 -11.67 6.98
CA VAL A 4 1.26 -10.73 6.24
C VAL A 4 1.73 -11.32 4.92
N ASN A 5 2.06 -12.62 4.91
CA ASN A 5 2.47 -13.32 3.69
C ASN A 5 1.37 -13.33 2.62
N ASP A 6 0.10 -13.46 3.02
CA ASP A 6 -1.03 -13.38 2.09
C ASP A 6 -1.17 -11.97 1.53
N LEU A 7 -1.05 -10.95 2.38
CA LEU A 7 -1.09 -9.55 1.97
C LEU A 7 0.06 -9.21 1.01
N VAL A 8 1.27 -9.71 1.26
CA VAL A 8 2.43 -9.58 0.35
C VAL A 8 2.09 -10.19 -1.01
N ALA A 9 1.60 -11.43 -1.03
CA ALA A 9 1.28 -12.15 -2.27
C ALA A 9 0.15 -11.46 -3.06
N LEU A 10 -0.93 -11.06 -2.38
CA LEU A 10 -2.07 -10.40 -2.99
C LEU A 10 -1.70 -9.00 -3.51
N THR A 11 -0.94 -8.22 -2.75
CA THR A 11 -0.49 -6.88 -3.16
C THR A 11 0.47 -6.95 -4.35
N THR A 12 1.35 -7.95 -4.36
CA THR A 12 2.24 -8.23 -5.52
C THR A 12 1.39 -8.57 -6.76
N ARG A 13 0.39 -9.44 -6.60
CA ARG A 13 -0.49 -9.84 -7.70
C ARG A 13 -1.34 -8.69 -8.20
N LEU A 14 -1.86 -7.85 -7.31
CA LEU A 14 -2.65 -6.67 -7.64
C LEU A 14 -1.86 -5.73 -8.56
N GLN A 15 -0.65 -5.34 -8.15
CA GLN A 15 0.23 -4.47 -8.93
C GLN A 15 0.49 -5.07 -10.33
N ARG A 16 0.86 -6.35 -10.40
CA ARG A 16 1.12 -7.03 -11.68
C ARG A 16 -0.11 -7.12 -12.58
N THR A 17 -1.29 -7.38 -12.01
CA THR A 17 -2.53 -7.56 -12.78
C THR A 17 -3.07 -6.23 -13.30
N ARG A 18 -2.93 -5.17 -12.51
CA ARG A 18 -3.41 -3.82 -12.85
C ARG A 18 -2.39 -2.97 -13.61
N GLY A 19 -1.13 -3.42 -13.70
CA GLY A 19 -0.06 -2.66 -14.33
C GLY A 19 0.41 -1.47 -13.49
N TYR A 20 0.34 -1.57 -12.16
CA TYR A 20 0.89 -0.53 -11.29
C TYR A 20 2.39 -0.73 -11.11
N HIS A 21 3.14 0.35 -11.32
CA HIS A 21 4.60 0.36 -11.22
C HIS A 21 5.05 1.44 -10.27
N LEU A 22 5.74 1.08 -9.18
CA LEU A 22 6.29 2.08 -8.27
C LEU A 22 7.68 2.50 -8.73
N ALA A 23 7.92 3.81 -8.75
CA ALA A 23 9.20 4.39 -9.13
C ALA A 23 9.76 5.24 -7.97
N PRO A 24 11.06 5.12 -7.64
CA PRO A 24 11.72 6.12 -6.83
C PRO A 24 11.75 7.43 -7.63
N GLY A 25 11.48 8.56 -6.99
CA GLY A 25 11.21 9.85 -7.64
C GLY A 25 12.35 10.51 -8.42
N PHE A 26 13.44 9.81 -8.71
CA PHE A 26 14.56 10.30 -9.51
C PHE A 26 14.47 9.70 -10.92
N ASP A 27 14.68 10.54 -11.93
CA ASP A 27 14.58 10.22 -13.36
C ASP A 27 15.17 8.86 -13.75
N GLU A 28 14.46 8.18 -14.67
CA GLU A 28 14.82 6.89 -15.30
C GLU A 28 15.15 5.72 -14.36
N ALA A 29 14.97 5.85 -13.05
CA ALA A 29 15.20 4.76 -12.12
C ALA A 29 14.26 3.58 -12.45
N PRO A 30 14.80 2.34 -12.50
CA PRO A 30 13.99 1.17 -12.82
C PRO A 30 12.86 1.04 -11.81
N HIS A 31 11.68 0.62 -12.29
CA HIS A 31 10.54 0.32 -11.43
C HIS A 31 10.97 -0.64 -10.31
N ILE A 32 10.49 -0.36 -9.10
CA ILE A 32 10.70 -1.24 -7.96
C ILE A 32 9.87 -2.50 -8.22
N ASP A 33 10.50 -3.67 -8.04
CA ASP A 33 9.80 -4.94 -8.22
C ASP A 33 8.54 -4.99 -7.31
N PRO A 34 7.36 -5.39 -7.84
CA PRO A 34 6.12 -5.41 -7.08
C PRO A 34 6.17 -6.24 -5.79
N TRP A 35 6.96 -7.32 -5.75
CA TRP A 35 7.16 -8.11 -4.54
C TRP A 35 7.97 -7.33 -3.51
N ARG A 36 8.96 -6.55 -3.93
CA ARG A 36 9.72 -5.67 -3.02
C ARG A 36 8.83 -4.56 -2.45
N VAL A 37 7.99 -3.94 -3.28
CA VAL A 37 6.98 -2.95 -2.83
C VAL A 37 6.07 -3.54 -1.76
N ALA A 38 5.60 -4.77 -2.00
CA ALA A 38 4.66 -5.47 -1.15
C ALA A 38 5.29 -6.04 0.13
N GLN A 39 6.60 -5.87 0.37
CA GLN A 39 7.20 -6.36 1.61
C GLN A 39 6.68 -5.62 2.84
N ALA A 40 6.57 -6.39 3.93
CA ALA A 40 6.08 -5.93 5.22
C ALA A 40 6.90 -4.79 5.82
N ASP A 41 8.20 -4.70 5.49
CA ASP A 41 9.16 -3.70 5.96
C ASP A 41 9.48 -2.63 4.90
N PHE A 42 8.67 -2.55 3.84
CA PHE A 42 8.86 -1.62 2.74
C PHE A 42 7.66 -0.68 2.62
N LEU A 43 6.84 -0.81 1.58
CA LEU A 43 5.70 0.09 1.35
C LEU A 43 4.36 -0.49 1.77
N LEU A 44 4.28 -1.78 2.08
CA LEU A 44 3.03 -2.41 2.50
C LEU A 44 2.37 -1.72 3.72
N PRO A 45 3.08 -1.30 4.79
CA PRO A 45 2.47 -0.58 5.90
C PRO A 45 1.76 0.71 5.47
N VAL A 46 2.40 1.48 4.57
CA VAL A 46 1.86 2.73 4.04
C VAL A 46 0.63 2.47 3.17
N LEU A 47 0.73 1.51 2.24
CA LEU A 47 -0.36 1.16 1.34
C LEU A 47 -1.59 0.67 2.11
N VAL A 48 -1.40 -0.17 3.13
CA VAL A 48 -2.50 -0.68 3.96
C VAL A 48 -3.15 0.45 4.77
N ARG A 49 -2.36 1.39 5.30
CA ARG A 49 -2.89 2.55 6.02
C ARG A 49 -3.69 3.49 5.13
N LEU A 50 -3.19 3.77 3.93
CA LEU A 50 -3.92 4.56 2.93
C LEU A 50 -5.20 3.86 2.47
N ALA A 51 -5.16 2.54 2.31
CA ALA A 51 -6.32 1.74 1.94
C ALA A 51 -7.41 1.83 3.01
N GLU A 52 -7.04 1.74 4.30
CA GLU A 52 -7.99 1.95 5.39
C GLU A 52 -8.60 3.35 5.36
N GLN A 53 -7.78 4.39 5.15
CA GLN A 53 -8.29 5.77 5.06
C GLN A 53 -9.32 5.91 3.92
N VAL A 54 -9.02 5.37 2.74
CA VAL A 54 -9.94 5.35 1.60
C VAL A 54 -11.22 4.61 1.95
N TRP A 55 -11.11 3.44 2.59
CA TRP A 55 -12.29 2.65 2.96
C TRP A 55 -13.21 3.38 3.95
N ARG A 56 -12.64 4.17 4.85
CA ARG A 56 -13.38 4.97 5.84
C ARG A 56 -14.12 6.16 5.23
N GLU A 57 -13.77 6.60 4.02
CA GLU A 57 -14.51 7.67 3.31
C GLU A 57 -15.98 7.25 3.12
N ASP A 58 -16.22 6.00 2.71
CA ASP A 58 -17.57 5.45 2.49
C ASP A 58 -18.11 4.62 3.67
N ASN A 59 -17.24 4.24 4.63
CA ASN A 59 -17.60 3.41 5.78
C ASN A 59 -17.14 4.04 7.11
N PRO A 60 -17.83 5.10 7.59
CA PRO A 60 -17.49 5.75 8.84
C PRO A 60 -17.45 4.76 10.01
N GLY A 61 -16.33 4.74 10.73
CA GLY A 61 -16.13 3.84 11.87
C GLY A 61 -15.52 2.47 11.53
N ALA A 62 -15.35 2.13 10.25
CA ALA A 62 -14.56 0.97 9.87
C ALA A 62 -13.08 1.14 10.24
N ASN A 63 -12.42 0.04 10.59
CA ASN A 63 -11.00 -0.05 10.91
C ASN A 63 -10.52 -1.43 10.45
N PHE A 64 -9.35 -1.49 9.83
CA PHE A 64 -8.77 -2.74 9.36
C PHE A 64 -8.11 -3.53 10.50
N GLY A 65 -7.80 -2.89 11.62
CA GLY A 65 -7.06 -3.50 12.72
C GLY A 65 -5.62 -3.75 12.30
N ILE A 66 -4.98 -2.69 11.80
CA ILE A 66 -3.61 -2.69 11.32
C ILE A 66 -2.66 -2.83 12.51
N HIS A 67 -1.84 -3.88 12.53
CA HIS A 67 -0.76 -4.05 13.52
C HIS A 67 0.57 -3.70 12.87
N ILE A 68 1.20 -2.61 13.32
CA ILE A 68 2.49 -2.10 12.83
C ILE A 68 3.41 -1.89 14.02
N GLU A 69 4.68 -2.25 13.87
CA GLU A 69 5.73 -2.03 14.86
C GLU A 69 6.89 -1.23 14.27
N GLU A 70 7.61 -0.52 15.13
CA GLU A 70 8.84 0.19 14.76
C GLU A 70 9.92 -0.80 14.33
N ASP A 71 10.56 -0.52 13.20
CA ASP A 71 11.70 -1.29 12.69
C ASP A 71 12.68 -0.33 12.02
N ALA A 72 13.84 -0.12 12.66
CA ALA A 72 14.88 0.78 12.17
C ALA A 72 15.51 0.33 10.83
N LEU A 73 15.30 -0.92 10.42
CA LEU A 73 15.76 -1.46 9.13
C LEU A 73 14.69 -1.36 8.03
N ALA A 74 13.44 -1.04 8.38
CA ALA A 74 12.36 -0.88 7.42
C ALA A 74 12.47 0.46 6.67
N LEU A 75 12.04 0.49 5.40
CA LEU A 75 12.11 1.69 4.55
C LEU A 75 11.41 2.89 5.20
N THR A 76 10.26 2.64 5.82
CA THR A 76 9.41 3.69 6.42
C THR A 76 9.63 3.81 7.93
N GLY A 77 10.60 3.09 8.51
CA GLY A 77 10.80 2.96 9.96
C GLY A 77 9.78 2.05 10.65
N PHE A 78 8.95 1.34 9.88
CA PHE A 78 7.83 0.54 10.39
C PHE A 78 7.67 -0.76 9.60
N ARG A 79 7.31 -1.84 10.30
CA ARG A 79 6.96 -3.14 9.70
C ARG A 79 5.49 -3.48 9.96
N LEU A 80 4.79 -3.97 8.94
CA LEU A 80 3.45 -4.53 9.06
C LEU A 80 3.52 -5.96 9.61
N LEU A 81 2.70 -6.23 10.62
CA LEU A 81 2.59 -7.55 11.25
C LEU A 81 1.24 -8.23 11.05
N GLY A 82 0.21 -7.49 10.62
CA GLY A 82 -1.07 -8.10 10.27
C GLY A 82 -2.22 -7.12 10.10
N VAL A 83 -3.35 -7.67 9.63
CA VAL A 83 -4.65 -7.00 9.51
C VAL A 83 -5.73 -7.93 10.06
N HIS A 84 -6.50 -7.47 11.07
CA HIS A 84 -7.31 -8.35 11.90
C HIS A 84 -8.83 -8.22 11.71
N HIS A 85 -9.36 -7.03 11.42
CA HIS A 85 -10.79 -6.76 11.49
C HIS A 85 -11.54 -6.90 10.16
N VAL A 86 -10.82 -6.99 9.04
CA VAL A 86 -11.42 -7.09 7.70
C VAL A 86 -10.84 -8.25 6.88
N PRO A 87 -11.61 -8.81 5.92
CA PRO A 87 -11.09 -9.76 4.95
C PRO A 87 -10.02 -9.13 4.04
N ALA A 88 -9.02 -9.91 3.63
CA ALA A 88 -7.98 -9.46 2.71
C ALA A 88 -8.53 -8.88 1.41
N ALA A 89 -9.66 -9.42 0.92
CA ALA A 89 -10.32 -8.91 -0.28
C ALA A 89 -10.75 -7.44 -0.15
N ILE A 90 -11.24 -7.01 1.03
CA ILE A 90 -11.61 -5.61 1.28
C ILE A 90 -10.36 -4.73 1.30
N VAL A 91 -9.28 -5.19 1.94
CA VAL A 91 -7.99 -4.50 1.93
C VAL A 91 -7.50 -4.30 0.49
N MET A 92 -7.59 -5.34 -0.35
CA MET A 92 -7.15 -5.28 -1.75
C MET A 92 -8.01 -4.35 -2.60
N LEU A 93 -9.33 -4.32 -2.41
CA LEU A 93 -10.21 -3.38 -3.11
C LEU A 93 -9.88 -1.93 -2.76
N ALA A 94 -9.71 -1.64 -1.48
CA ALA A 94 -9.36 -0.30 -1.04
C ALA A 94 -7.93 0.10 -1.46
N MET A 95 -7.00 -0.85 -1.49
CA MET A 95 -5.64 -0.62 -1.98
C MET A 95 -5.58 -0.38 -3.49
N ASP A 96 -6.38 -1.10 -4.27
CA ASP A 96 -6.53 -0.85 -5.71
C ASP A 96 -7.04 0.58 -5.95
N GLU A 97 -8.01 1.01 -5.16
CA GLU A 97 -8.52 2.39 -5.24
C GLU A 97 -7.46 3.44 -4.88
N VAL A 98 -6.62 3.19 -3.87
CA VAL A 98 -5.45 4.05 -3.56
C VAL A 98 -4.53 4.14 -4.78
N LEU A 99 -4.10 3.00 -5.32
CA LEU A 99 -3.16 2.97 -6.45
C LEU A 99 -3.76 3.64 -7.69
N ARG A 100 -5.05 3.42 -7.96
CA ARG A 100 -5.77 4.06 -9.06
C ARG A 100 -5.83 5.59 -8.94
N ARG A 101 -5.98 6.12 -7.72
CA ARG A 101 -6.04 7.57 -7.47
C ARG A 101 -4.65 8.24 -7.53
N VAL A 102 -3.58 7.49 -7.27
CA VAL A 102 -2.21 8.02 -7.20
C VAL A 102 -1.45 7.84 -8.51
N ALA A 103 -1.70 6.75 -9.24
CA ALA A 103 -1.00 6.43 -10.47
C ALA A 103 -1.25 7.48 -11.56
N ASP A 104 -0.22 7.72 -12.37
CA ASP A 104 -0.35 8.47 -13.61
C ASP A 104 -1.10 7.65 -14.70
N PRO A 105 -1.43 8.24 -15.87
CA PRO A 105 -2.11 7.52 -16.94
C PRO A 105 -1.37 6.28 -17.47
N GLY A 106 -0.07 6.15 -17.19
CA GLY A 106 0.75 4.98 -17.53
C GLY A 106 0.80 3.91 -16.43
N GLY A 107 0.08 4.09 -15.33
CA GLY A 107 0.11 3.18 -14.19
C GLY A 107 1.31 3.37 -13.26
N VAL A 108 2.09 4.44 -13.43
CA VAL A 108 3.26 4.70 -12.60
C VAL A 108 2.86 5.46 -11.34
N VAL A 109 3.25 4.92 -10.18
CA VAL A 109 3.09 5.52 -8.86
C VAL A 109 4.45 6.00 -8.39
N ARG A 110 4.68 7.31 -8.47
CA ARG A 110 5.91 7.95 -7.98
C ARG A 110 5.82 8.21 -6.49
N TRP A 111 6.98 8.21 -5.83
CA TRP A 111 7.08 8.48 -4.40
C TRP A 111 6.44 9.82 -4.01
N GLU A 112 6.66 10.86 -4.79
CA GLU A 112 6.10 12.21 -4.59
C GLU A 112 4.58 12.20 -4.65
N GLN A 113 4.00 11.44 -5.59
CA GLN A 113 2.55 11.33 -5.73
C GLN A 113 1.95 10.62 -4.52
N LEU A 114 2.59 9.55 -4.04
CA LEU A 114 2.15 8.82 -2.86
C LEU A 114 2.25 9.69 -1.59
N GLN A 115 3.32 10.46 -1.45
CA GLN A 115 3.49 11.42 -0.35
C GLN A 115 2.45 12.54 -0.38
N ALA A 116 2.24 13.16 -1.54
CA ALA A 116 1.23 14.21 -1.70
C ALA A 116 -0.19 13.69 -1.38
N TYR A 117 -0.49 12.47 -1.84
CA TYR A 117 -1.76 11.82 -1.54
C TYR A 117 -1.96 11.54 -0.05
N ALA A 118 -0.91 11.09 0.65
CA ALA A 118 -0.95 10.87 2.09
C ALA A 118 -1.15 12.20 2.86
N GLN A 119 -0.47 13.27 2.47
CA GLN A 119 -0.58 14.60 3.08
C GLN A 119 -1.95 15.25 2.85
N SER A 120 -2.61 14.96 1.72
CA SER A 120 -3.98 15.45 1.47
C SER A 120 -5.05 14.84 2.40
N ARG A 121 -4.67 13.83 3.20
CA ARG A 121 -5.55 13.07 4.11
C ARG A 121 -5.16 13.11 5.58
N SER A 122 -4.11 13.84 5.93
CA SER A 122 -3.76 14.16 7.32
C SER A 122 -4.56 15.36 7.80
#